data_AF-A0A6J4Q9I6-F1
#
_entry.id   AF-A0A6J4Q9I6-F1
#
_cell.length_a   1.000
_cell.length_b   1.000
_cell.length_c   1.000
_cell.angle_alpha   90.00
_cell.angle_beta   90.00
_cell.angle_gamma   90.00
#
_symmetry.space_group_name_H-M   'P 1'
#
loop_
_entity.id
_entity.type
_entity.pdbx_description
1 polymer ?
#
loop_
_entity_poly.entity_id
_entity_poly.type
_entity_poly.pdbx_seq_one_letter_code
_entity_poly.pdbx_strand_id
1 'polypeptide(L)'
;STTAIDSTARHTTWSFGELPELMEVRRGATSLVGFPALVDQGEGVAIEVFDEPEVAARKHRIGLRRLFALQLKDALKYLEKNIPDLQKMAVAYMALGTQEELRQQIIDVALDRAFLLDPLPADEASFKRRIEEGRGRLTLIANEVARLAGTILAEYAAAARKIKDTRNHPDATADATQQLQRLVPKRFLVDTPWPALQHFPRYLKAITLRLDKLRADPARDAARLADVKPQEQRYWRLVAERKGQVDDRMQEFRWLLEELRVSLFAQELRTPQPVSTKRLDKVWAQLNA
;
A
#
# COMPACT_ATOMS: atom_id res chain seq x y z
N SER A 1 -21.68 23.56 24.67
CA SER A 1 -20.82 22.95 25.70
C SER A 1 -19.90 21.97 25.01
N THR A 2 -18.61 22.31 24.89
CA THR A 2 -17.60 21.41 24.32
C THR A 2 -17.34 20.31 25.35
N THR A 3 -17.96 19.15 25.16
CA THR A 3 -17.67 17.98 25.98
C THR A 3 -16.18 17.69 25.84
N ALA A 4 -15.42 17.77 26.93
CA ALA A 4 -14.02 17.40 26.90
C ALA A 4 -13.91 15.94 26.44
N ILE A 5 -13.23 15.72 25.32
CA ILE A 5 -12.99 14.38 24.79
C ILE A 5 -12.12 13.64 25.80
N ASP A 6 -12.67 12.60 26.40
CA ASP A 6 -11.90 11.72 27.27
C ASP A 6 -11.00 10.83 26.42
N SER A 7 -9.71 11.20 26.33
CA SER A 7 -8.70 10.46 25.59
C SER A 7 -8.44 9.04 26.12
N THR A 8 -8.99 8.68 27.29
CA THR A 8 -8.86 7.33 27.87
C THR A 8 -10.06 6.43 27.56
N ALA A 9 -11.14 7.00 27.04
CA ALA A 9 -12.35 6.25 26.72
C ALA A 9 -12.16 5.44 25.43
N ARG A 10 -12.61 4.18 25.47
CA ARG A 10 -12.67 3.30 24.30
C ARG A 10 -14.02 3.44 23.62
N HIS A 11 -14.01 3.74 22.33
CA HIS A 11 -15.20 3.92 21.51
C HIS A 11 -15.39 2.77 20.52
N THR A 12 -16.61 2.26 20.42
CA THR A 12 -17.00 1.28 19.40
C THR A 12 -17.92 1.86 18.33
N THR A 13 -18.47 3.05 18.59
CA THR A 13 -19.28 3.89 17.71
C THR A 13 -18.72 5.32 17.75
N TRP A 14 -19.19 6.20 16.85
CA TRP A 14 -18.87 7.63 16.92
C TRP A 14 -19.67 8.28 18.06
N SER A 15 -19.10 8.36 19.26
CA SER A 15 -19.80 8.85 20.47
C SER A 15 -19.06 9.97 21.21
N PHE A 16 -18.09 10.61 20.55
CA PHE A 16 -17.16 11.58 21.14
C PHE A 16 -17.32 13.01 20.61
N GLY A 17 -18.38 13.29 19.83
CA GLY A 17 -18.61 14.61 19.24
C GLY A 17 -17.77 14.86 17.98
N GLU A 18 -17.64 16.12 17.59
CA GLU A 18 -16.83 16.53 16.44
C GLU A 18 -15.33 16.35 16.75
N LEU A 19 -14.57 15.83 15.79
CA LEU A 19 -13.12 15.71 15.87
C LEU A 19 -12.49 16.93 15.17
N PRO A 20 -11.97 17.92 15.93
CA PRO A 20 -11.43 19.14 15.35
C PRO A 20 -10.08 18.91 14.66
N GLU A 21 -9.62 19.84 13.83
CA GLU A 21 -8.28 19.78 13.20
C GLU A 21 -7.14 19.87 14.23
N LEU A 22 -7.36 20.61 15.32
CA LEU A 22 -6.45 20.76 16.44
C LEU A 22 -7.20 20.56 17.76
N MET A 23 -6.57 19.87 18.70
CA MET A 23 -7.12 19.60 20.02
C MET A 23 -6.10 19.95 21.11
N GLU A 24 -6.57 20.67 22.13
CA GLU A 24 -5.80 20.93 23.35
C GLU A 24 -6.08 19.82 24.38
N VAL A 25 -5.04 19.14 24.84
CA VAL A 25 -5.12 18.12 25.91
C VAL A 25 -4.30 18.59 27.11
N ARG A 26 -4.90 18.55 28.30
CA ARG A 26 -4.21 18.82 29.55
C ARG A 26 -3.57 17.55 30.10
N ARG A 27 -2.26 17.58 30.34
CA ARG A 27 -1.51 16.54 31.07
C ARG A 27 -0.90 17.18 32.32
N GLY A 28 -1.60 17.04 33.45
CA GLY A 28 -1.20 17.69 34.71
C GLY A 28 -1.30 19.22 34.59
N ALA A 29 -0.19 19.92 34.87
CA ALA A 29 -0.13 21.39 34.81
C ALA A 29 0.13 21.95 33.40
N THR A 30 0.44 21.10 32.41
CA THR A 30 0.81 21.52 31.06
C THR A 30 -0.33 21.21 30.08
N SER A 31 -0.66 22.15 29.20
CA SER A 31 -1.51 21.91 28.04
C SER A 31 -0.66 21.70 26.78
N LEU A 32 -1.07 20.72 25.97
CA LEU A 32 -0.45 20.41 24.68
C LEU A 32 -1.51 20.55 23.59
N VAL A 33 -1.20 21.33 22.56
CA VAL A 33 -2.02 21.47 21.36
C VAL A 33 -1.41 20.59 20.27
N GLY A 34 -2.21 19.74 19.65
CA GLY A 34 -1.74 18.92 18.53
C GLY A 34 -2.89 18.39 17.68
N PHE A 35 -2.57 17.46 16.80
CA PHE A 35 -3.48 16.87 15.83
C PHE A 35 -4.15 15.62 16.42
N PRO A 36 -5.47 15.61 16.62
CA PRO A 36 -6.16 14.44 17.15
C PRO A 36 -6.28 13.35 16.08
N ALA A 37 -6.21 12.10 16.52
CA ALA A 37 -6.38 10.93 15.66
C ALA A 37 -7.12 9.82 16.38
N LEU A 38 -7.83 9.01 15.59
CA LEU A 38 -8.40 7.76 16.08
C LEU A 38 -7.31 6.71 16.05
N VAL A 39 -7.08 6.02 17.16
CA VAL A 39 -6.08 4.96 17.27
C VAL A 39 -6.79 3.63 17.47
N ASP A 40 -6.46 2.65 16.63
CA ASP A 40 -6.98 1.29 16.72
C ASP A 40 -6.52 0.60 18.02
N GLN A 41 -7.47 0.13 18.83
CA GLN A 41 -7.27 -0.63 20.07
C GLN A 41 -7.84 -2.07 19.97
N GLY A 42 -8.07 -2.57 18.76
CA GLY A 42 -8.58 -3.91 18.45
C GLY A 42 -10.10 -4.05 18.59
N GLU A 43 -10.61 -3.91 19.81
CA GLU A 43 -12.06 -3.99 20.11
C GLU A 43 -12.77 -2.64 20.05
N GLY A 44 -12.04 -1.55 19.80
CA GLY A 44 -12.51 -0.18 19.78
C GLY A 44 -11.43 0.75 19.25
N VAL A 45 -11.69 2.05 19.38
CA VAL A 45 -10.72 3.11 19.09
C VAL A 45 -10.58 4.05 20.30
N ALA A 46 -9.43 4.67 20.44
CA ALA A 46 -9.19 5.77 21.38
C ALA A 46 -8.86 7.05 20.59
N ILE A 47 -8.99 8.21 21.24
CA ILE A 47 -8.53 9.48 20.67
C ILE A 47 -7.20 9.85 21.32
N GLU A 48 -6.18 9.99 20.49
CA GLU A 48 -4.85 10.44 20.90
C GLU A 48 -4.46 11.70 20.13
N VAL A 49 -3.58 12.51 20.72
CA VAL A 49 -3.07 13.75 20.12
C VAL A 49 -1.60 13.59 19.79
N PHE A 50 -1.23 13.98 18.58
CA PHE A 50 0.12 13.88 18.03
C PHE A 50 0.66 15.27 17.66
N ASP A 51 1.98 15.44 17.80
CA ASP A 51 2.64 16.69 17.42
C ASP A 51 2.80 16.82 15.89
N GLU A 52 2.98 15.69 15.19
CA GLU A 52 3.19 15.64 13.74
C GLU A 52 1.88 15.32 13.00
N PRO A 53 1.43 16.17 12.06
CA PRO A 53 0.17 15.97 11.35
C PRO A 53 0.17 14.71 10.49
N GLU A 54 1.32 14.36 9.89
CA GLU A 54 1.41 13.14 9.07
C GLU A 54 1.30 11.86 9.91
N VAL A 55 1.85 11.86 11.13
CA VAL A 55 1.70 10.75 12.07
C VAL A 55 0.25 10.61 12.49
N ALA A 56 -0.39 11.73 12.85
CA ALA A 56 -1.81 11.79 13.21
C ALA A 56 -2.68 11.25 12.07
N ALA A 57 -2.48 11.72 10.84
CA ALA A 57 -3.25 11.31 9.67
C ALA A 57 -3.12 9.79 9.40
N ARG A 58 -1.90 9.23 9.49
CA ARG A 58 -1.68 7.78 9.33
C ARG A 58 -2.39 6.96 10.40
N LYS A 59 -2.28 7.38 11.67
CA LYS A 59 -2.95 6.71 12.79
C LYS A 59 -4.47 6.82 12.66
N HIS A 60 -4.98 8.02 12.37
CA HIS A 60 -6.39 8.33 12.22
C HIS A 60 -7.04 7.47 11.14
N ARG A 61 -6.41 7.29 9.98
CA ARG A 61 -6.93 6.40 8.92
C ARG A 61 -7.10 4.95 9.41
N ILE A 62 -6.13 4.42 10.16
CA ILE A 62 -6.21 3.06 10.71
C ILE A 62 -7.31 2.96 11.77
N GLY A 63 -7.38 3.91 12.70
CA GLY A 63 -8.45 3.95 13.71
C GLY A 63 -9.83 4.11 13.08
N LEU A 64 -9.96 4.97 12.08
CA LEU A 64 -11.23 5.17 11.37
C LEU A 64 -11.67 3.89 10.61
N ARG A 65 -10.73 3.17 9.98
CA ARG A 65 -10.99 1.83 9.42
C ARG A 65 -11.54 0.88 10.49
N ARG A 66 -10.92 0.82 11.67
CA ARG A 66 -11.40 0.01 12.80
C ARG A 66 -12.82 0.40 13.20
N LEU A 67 -13.09 1.69 13.34
CA LEU A 67 -14.41 2.18 13.74
C LEU A 67 -15.48 1.78 12.71
N PHE A 68 -15.20 1.90 11.41
CA PHE A 68 -16.08 1.39 10.35
C PHE A 68 -16.28 -0.13 10.44
N ALA A 69 -15.20 -0.89 10.62
CA ALA A 69 -15.26 -2.35 10.73
C ALA A 69 -16.18 -2.80 11.88
N LEU A 70 -16.13 -2.11 13.02
CA LEU A 70 -17.00 -2.39 14.18
C LEU A 70 -18.49 -2.17 13.89
N GLN A 71 -18.83 -1.29 12.95
CA GLN A 71 -20.21 -1.04 12.50
C GLN A 71 -20.69 -2.00 11.41
N LEU A 72 -19.79 -2.82 10.86
CA LEU A 72 -20.03 -3.65 9.66
C LEU A 72 -19.80 -5.14 9.92
N LYS A 73 -19.90 -5.58 11.19
CA LYS A 73 -19.56 -6.95 11.63
C LYS A 73 -20.17 -8.05 10.76
N ASP A 74 -21.45 -7.96 10.41
CA ASP A 74 -22.11 -9.00 9.61
C ASP A 74 -21.65 -9.03 8.16
N ALA A 75 -21.40 -7.86 7.57
CA ALA A 75 -20.83 -7.76 6.23
C ALA A 75 -19.40 -8.32 6.19
N LEU A 76 -18.59 -8.04 7.22
CA LEU A 76 -17.24 -8.57 7.34
C LEU A 76 -17.22 -10.09 7.54
N LYS A 77 -18.06 -10.62 8.44
CA LYS A 77 -18.24 -12.08 8.61
C LYS A 77 -18.66 -12.77 7.30
N TYR A 78 -19.49 -12.12 6.49
CA TYR A 78 -19.84 -12.63 5.18
C TYR A 78 -18.61 -12.65 4.26
N LEU A 79 -17.86 -11.55 4.17
CA LEU A 79 -16.65 -11.49 3.34
C LEU A 79 -15.60 -12.51 3.74
N GLU A 80 -15.33 -12.67 5.03
CA GLU A 80 -14.34 -13.64 5.54
C GLU A 80 -14.57 -15.07 5.02
N LYS A 81 -15.84 -15.42 4.75
CA LYS A 81 -16.28 -16.71 4.23
C LYS A 81 -16.43 -16.76 2.71
N ASN A 82 -16.60 -15.61 2.05
CA ASN A 82 -17.04 -15.54 0.65
C ASN A 82 -16.04 -14.81 -0.28
N ILE A 83 -14.79 -14.58 0.14
CA ILE A 83 -13.75 -14.11 -0.78
C ILE A 83 -13.51 -15.17 -1.86
N PRO A 84 -13.72 -14.84 -3.16
CA PRO A 84 -13.53 -15.80 -4.24
C PRO A 84 -12.07 -16.21 -4.38
N ASP A 85 -11.83 -17.47 -4.74
CA ASP A 85 -10.51 -18.05 -4.99
C ASP A 85 -9.48 -17.93 -3.85
N LEU A 86 -9.91 -17.63 -2.61
CA LEU A 86 -9.02 -17.39 -1.48
C LEU A 86 -8.04 -18.55 -1.23
N GLN A 87 -8.51 -19.80 -1.32
CA GLN A 87 -7.65 -20.98 -1.13
C GLN A 87 -6.54 -21.06 -2.19
N LYS A 88 -6.86 -20.80 -3.45
CA LYS A 88 -5.89 -20.78 -4.54
C LYS A 88 -4.88 -19.65 -4.36
N MET A 89 -5.35 -18.47 -3.96
CA MET A 89 -4.46 -17.34 -3.65
C MET A 89 -3.55 -17.66 -2.46
N ALA A 90 -4.08 -18.29 -1.42
CA ALA A 90 -3.32 -18.68 -0.24
C ALA A 90 -2.14 -19.59 -0.59
N VAL A 91 -2.33 -20.56 -1.49
CA VAL A 91 -1.26 -21.44 -1.99
C VAL A 91 -0.12 -20.63 -2.62
N ALA A 92 -0.43 -19.62 -3.44
CA ALA A 92 0.57 -18.75 -4.04
C ALA A 92 1.25 -17.80 -3.04
N TYR A 93 0.55 -17.46 -1.95
CA TYR A 93 1.00 -16.55 -0.90
C TYR A 93 1.77 -17.23 0.25
N MET A 94 1.82 -18.57 0.31
CA MET A 94 2.42 -19.32 1.43
C MET A 94 3.88 -18.95 1.75
N ALA A 95 4.65 -18.50 0.75
CA ALA A 95 6.03 -18.06 0.95
C ALA A 95 6.16 -16.67 1.61
N LEU A 96 5.05 -15.94 1.71
CA LEU A 96 4.97 -14.56 2.22
C LEU A 96 4.25 -14.49 3.56
N GLY A 97 3.18 -15.27 3.74
CA GLY A 97 2.39 -15.30 4.96
C GLY A 97 1.27 -16.34 4.93
N THR A 98 0.26 -16.13 5.78
CA THR A 98 -0.87 -17.06 5.93
C THR A 98 -2.11 -16.65 5.14
N GLN A 99 -3.04 -17.59 4.93
CA GLN A 99 -4.35 -17.30 4.32
C GLN A 99 -5.11 -16.22 5.09
N GLU A 100 -5.05 -16.22 6.41
CA GLU A 100 -5.71 -15.22 7.26
C GLU A 100 -5.15 -13.82 7.01
N GLU A 101 -3.83 -13.70 6.97
CA GLU A 101 -3.18 -12.42 6.70
C GLU A 101 -3.51 -11.88 5.30
N LEU A 102 -3.63 -12.75 4.30
CA LEU A 102 -4.05 -12.34 2.96
C LEU A 102 -5.51 -11.90 2.92
N ARG A 103 -6.41 -12.66 3.56
CA ARG A 103 -7.82 -12.30 3.69
C ARG A 103 -7.98 -10.95 4.39
N GLN A 104 -7.29 -10.73 5.50
CA GLN A 104 -7.35 -9.47 6.24
C GLN A 104 -6.88 -8.31 5.37
N GLN A 105 -5.80 -8.50 4.60
CA GLN A 105 -5.33 -7.48 3.66
C GLN A 105 -6.38 -7.12 2.59
N ILE A 106 -7.07 -8.11 2.01
CA ILE A 106 -8.14 -7.89 1.04
C ILE A 106 -9.28 -7.07 1.67
N ILE A 107 -9.69 -7.43 2.88
CA ILE A 107 -10.76 -6.75 3.61
C ILE A 107 -10.35 -5.32 3.97
N ASP A 108 -9.13 -5.12 4.46
CA ASP A 108 -8.60 -3.79 4.83
C ASP A 108 -8.58 -2.84 3.64
N VAL A 109 -8.08 -3.28 2.48
CA VAL A 109 -8.08 -2.48 1.26
C VAL A 109 -9.52 -2.20 0.79
N ALA A 110 -10.43 -3.17 0.93
CA ALA A 110 -11.83 -2.97 0.58
C ALA A 110 -12.51 -1.92 1.48
N LEU A 111 -12.22 -1.94 2.79
CA LEU A 111 -12.69 -0.94 3.75
C LEU A 111 -12.15 0.45 3.42
N ASP A 112 -10.85 0.57 3.14
CA ASP A 112 -10.24 1.85 2.78
C ASP A 112 -10.91 2.46 1.55
N ARG A 113 -11.08 1.65 0.50
CA ARG A 113 -11.70 2.10 -0.75
C ARG A 113 -13.19 2.42 -0.59
N ALA A 114 -13.89 1.71 0.29
CA ALA A 114 -15.31 1.94 0.52
C ALA A 114 -15.60 3.12 1.45
N PHE A 115 -14.72 3.41 2.41
CA PHE A 115 -15.03 4.30 3.53
C PHE A 115 -14.00 5.41 3.81
N LEU A 116 -12.75 5.34 3.33
CA LEU A 116 -11.68 6.31 3.64
C LEU A 116 -11.31 7.23 2.47
N LEU A 117 -12.31 7.59 1.66
CA LEU A 117 -12.17 8.62 0.64
C LEU A 117 -12.23 10.01 1.28
N ASP A 118 -11.37 10.93 0.83
CA ASP A 118 -11.37 12.31 1.31
C ASP A 118 -12.60 13.09 0.80
N PRO A 119 -13.13 14.04 1.58
CA PRO A 119 -12.77 14.32 2.98
C PRO A 119 -13.22 13.20 3.92
N LEU A 120 -12.41 12.92 4.95
CA LEU A 120 -12.75 11.95 5.99
C LEU A 120 -13.86 12.50 6.90
N PRO A 121 -14.73 11.65 7.47
CA PRO A 121 -15.69 12.06 8.49
C PRO A 121 -15.02 12.73 9.69
N ALA A 122 -15.59 13.86 10.11
CA ALA A 122 -15.16 14.62 11.29
C ALA A 122 -16.25 14.67 12.37
N ASP A 123 -17.43 14.11 12.13
CA ASP A 123 -18.55 14.08 13.07
C ASP A 123 -19.41 12.82 12.89
N GLU A 124 -20.38 12.61 13.79
CA GLU A 124 -21.25 11.44 13.77
C GLU A 124 -22.12 11.37 12.50
N ALA A 125 -22.60 12.52 12.01
CA ALA A 125 -23.49 12.59 10.86
C ALA A 125 -22.78 12.19 9.56
N SER A 126 -21.60 12.75 9.32
CA SER A 126 -20.73 12.41 8.20
C SER A 126 -20.24 10.96 8.26
N PHE A 127 -19.98 10.43 9.47
CA PHE A 127 -19.60 9.03 9.67
C PHE A 127 -20.76 8.07 9.32
N LYS A 128 -21.97 8.34 9.82
CA LYS A 128 -23.17 7.53 9.49
C LYS A 128 -23.49 7.56 8.00
N ARG A 129 -23.46 8.73 7.39
CA ARG A 129 -23.64 8.89 5.94
C ARG A 129 -22.62 8.06 5.15
N ARG A 130 -21.34 8.07 5.56
CA ARG A 130 -20.29 7.27 4.92
C ARG A 130 -20.55 5.76 5.02
N ILE A 131 -21.11 5.29 6.13
CA ILE A 131 -21.54 3.88 6.28
C ILE A 131 -22.65 3.55 5.29
N GLU A 132 -23.69 4.38 5.22
CA GLU A 132 -24.85 4.15 4.34
C GLU A 132 -24.44 4.08 2.87
N GLU A 133 -23.63 5.05 2.42
CA GLU A 133 -23.10 5.10 1.05
C GLU A 133 -22.17 3.93 0.72
N GLY A 134 -21.33 3.51 1.68
CA GLY A 134 -20.29 2.51 1.45
C GLY A 134 -20.75 1.06 1.61
N ARG A 135 -21.78 0.79 2.42
CA ARG A 135 -22.20 -0.57 2.76
C ARG A 135 -22.60 -1.40 1.53
N GLY A 136 -23.37 -0.82 0.62
CA GLY A 136 -23.84 -1.52 -0.58
C GLY A 136 -22.73 -1.90 -1.57
N ARG A 137 -21.62 -1.15 -1.57
CA ARG A 137 -20.49 -1.36 -2.50
C ARG A 137 -19.35 -2.20 -1.91
N LEU A 138 -19.31 -2.41 -0.60
CA LEU A 138 -18.20 -3.10 0.08
C LEU A 138 -17.91 -4.48 -0.52
N THR A 139 -18.94 -5.30 -0.75
CA THR A 139 -18.76 -6.64 -1.33
C THR A 139 -18.21 -6.61 -2.76
N LEU A 140 -18.70 -5.69 -3.59
CA LEU A 140 -18.20 -5.52 -4.95
C LEU A 140 -16.71 -5.11 -4.96
N ILE A 141 -16.35 -4.16 -4.09
CA ILE A 141 -14.96 -3.71 -3.93
C ILE A 141 -14.08 -4.84 -3.41
N ALA A 142 -14.51 -5.61 -2.41
CA ALA A 142 -13.75 -6.74 -1.89
C ALA A 142 -13.47 -7.79 -2.97
N ASN A 143 -14.45 -8.07 -3.84
CA ASN A 143 -14.29 -8.98 -4.98
C ASN A 143 -13.33 -8.42 -6.05
N GLU A 144 -13.34 -7.10 -6.29
CA GLU A 144 -12.37 -6.43 -7.16
C GLU A 144 -10.94 -6.55 -6.62
N VAL A 145 -10.75 -6.29 -5.33
CA VAL A 145 -9.46 -6.43 -4.63
C VAL A 145 -8.99 -7.89 -4.67
N ALA A 146 -9.86 -8.85 -4.37
CA ALA A 146 -9.53 -10.28 -4.40
C ALA A 146 -9.10 -10.74 -5.80
N ARG A 147 -9.82 -10.32 -6.85
CA ARG A 147 -9.46 -10.64 -8.23
C ARG A 147 -8.10 -10.08 -8.62
N LEU A 148 -7.82 -8.82 -8.26
CA LEU A 148 -6.50 -8.23 -8.49
C LEU A 148 -5.42 -8.97 -7.72
N ALA A 149 -5.63 -9.27 -6.44
CA ALA A 149 -4.71 -10.04 -5.62
C ALA A 149 -4.39 -11.40 -6.25
N GLY A 150 -5.41 -12.09 -6.78
CA GLY A 150 -5.24 -13.35 -7.49
C GLY A 150 -4.38 -13.21 -8.75
N THR A 151 -4.59 -12.15 -9.54
CA THR A 151 -3.74 -11.86 -10.71
C THR A 151 -2.30 -11.54 -10.29
N ILE A 152 -2.10 -10.72 -9.26
CA ILE A 152 -0.76 -10.38 -8.75
C ILE A 152 -0.03 -11.63 -8.26
N LEU A 153 -0.68 -12.49 -7.49
CA LEU A 153 -0.07 -13.70 -6.93
C LEU A 153 0.25 -14.74 -8.02
N ALA A 154 -0.55 -14.81 -9.08
CA ALA A 154 -0.23 -15.64 -10.24
C ALA A 154 1.05 -15.16 -10.96
N GLU A 155 1.17 -13.86 -11.22
CA GLU A 155 2.37 -13.28 -11.84
C GLU A 155 3.59 -13.34 -10.91
N TYR A 156 3.39 -13.19 -9.59
CA TYR A 156 4.43 -13.39 -8.58
C TYR A 156 4.98 -14.82 -8.63
N ALA A 157 4.10 -15.83 -8.66
CA ALA A 157 4.52 -17.23 -8.74
C ALA A 157 5.26 -17.52 -10.06
N ALA A 158 4.81 -16.95 -11.18
CA ALA A 158 5.48 -17.07 -12.47
C ALA A 158 6.88 -16.45 -12.45
N ALA A 159 7.01 -15.21 -11.95
CA ALA A 159 8.30 -14.52 -11.82
C ALA A 159 9.24 -15.28 -10.87
N ALA A 160 8.77 -15.72 -9.71
CA ALA A 160 9.55 -16.49 -8.75
C ALA A 160 10.08 -17.80 -9.35
N ARG A 161 9.24 -18.54 -10.09
CA ARG A 161 9.66 -19.73 -10.81
C ARG A 161 10.69 -19.39 -11.89
N LYS A 162 10.45 -18.34 -12.67
CA LYS A 162 11.35 -17.94 -13.76
C LYS A 162 12.73 -17.55 -13.24
N ILE A 163 12.81 -16.87 -12.09
CA ILE A 163 14.06 -16.57 -11.40
C ILE A 163 14.82 -17.86 -11.06
N LYS A 164 14.14 -18.86 -10.47
CA LYS A 164 14.75 -20.17 -10.16
C LYS A 164 15.27 -20.89 -11.42
N ASP A 165 14.51 -20.85 -12.50
CA ASP A 165 14.86 -21.48 -13.79
C ASP A 165 15.98 -20.75 -14.56
N THR A 166 16.43 -19.58 -14.06
CA THR A 166 17.45 -18.72 -14.69
C THR A 166 18.73 -18.60 -13.83
N ARG A 167 18.95 -19.55 -12.91
CA ARG A 167 20.06 -19.58 -11.94
C ARG A 167 21.48 -19.47 -12.54
N ASN A 168 21.64 -19.72 -13.85
CA ASN A 168 22.90 -19.59 -14.56
C ASN A 168 23.29 -18.12 -14.85
N HIS A 169 22.43 -17.15 -14.54
CA HIS A 169 22.72 -15.72 -14.63
C HIS A 169 22.56 -15.06 -13.24
N PRO A 170 23.59 -15.11 -12.38
CA PRO A 170 23.47 -14.70 -10.97
C PRO A 170 23.14 -13.22 -10.80
N ASP A 171 23.72 -12.32 -11.59
CA ASP A 171 23.46 -10.88 -11.46
C ASP A 171 22.01 -10.52 -11.81
N ALA A 172 21.48 -11.11 -12.89
CA ALA A 172 20.10 -10.86 -13.32
C ALA A 172 19.09 -11.48 -12.34
N THR A 173 19.36 -12.69 -11.82
CA THR A 173 18.48 -13.34 -10.83
C THR A 173 18.54 -12.66 -9.47
N ALA A 174 19.69 -12.15 -9.03
CA ALA A 174 19.82 -11.35 -7.81
C ALA A 174 19.01 -10.05 -7.91
N ASP A 175 19.16 -9.30 -9.01
CA ASP A 175 18.39 -8.07 -9.23
C ASP A 175 16.88 -8.33 -9.34
N ALA A 176 16.47 -9.33 -10.11
CA ALA A 176 15.06 -9.71 -10.25
C ALA A 176 14.45 -10.15 -8.91
N THR A 177 15.21 -10.86 -8.07
CA THR A 177 14.77 -11.27 -6.74
C THR A 177 14.54 -10.06 -5.84
N GLN A 178 15.46 -9.08 -5.84
CA GLN A 178 15.31 -7.84 -5.08
C GLN A 178 14.10 -7.03 -5.55
N GLN A 179 13.90 -6.91 -6.87
CA GLN A 179 12.72 -6.25 -7.43
C GLN A 179 11.43 -6.95 -6.99
N LEU A 180 11.38 -8.29 -7.10
CA LEU A 180 10.21 -9.08 -6.71
C LEU A 180 9.86 -8.89 -5.22
N GLN A 181 10.85 -8.89 -4.33
CA GLN A 181 10.66 -8.68 -2.89
C GLN A 181 10.19 -7.25 -2.55
N ARG A 182 10.66 -6.25 -3.29
CA ARG A 182 10.23 -4.85 -3.11
C ARG A 182 8.81 -4.60 -3.61
N LEU A 183 8.39 -5.30 -4.66
CA LEU A 183 7.02 -5.21 -5.19
C LEU A 183 6.05 -6.01 -4.33
N VAL A 184 6.39 -7.23 -3.95
CA VAL A 184 5.48 -8.14 -3.24
C VAL A 184 6.05 -8.54 -1.88
N PRO A 185 6.19 -7.60 -0.92
CA PRO A 185 6.44 -7.96 0.47
C PRO A 185 5.22 -8.66 1.06
N LYS A 186 5.35 -9.17 2.30
CA LYS A 186 4.24 -9.83 3.02
C LYS A 186 2.93 -9.02 2.99
N ARG A 187 2.99 -7.71 3.24
CA ARG A 187 1.81 -6.83 3.35
C ARG A 187 1.51 -6.05 2.06
N PHE A 188 1.89 -6.57 0.89
CA PHE A 188 1.87 -5.81 -0.37
C PHE A 188 0.52 -5.18 -0.75
N LEU A 189 -0.62 -5.78 -0.37
CA LEU A 189 -1.94 -5.24 -0.73
C LEU A 189 -2.27 -3.97 0.07
N VAL A 190 -1.99 -3.97 1.37
CA VAL A 190 -2.35 -2.86 2.27
C VAL A 190 -1.30 -1.75 2.24
N ASP A 191 -0.03 -2.11 2.09
CA ASP A 191 1.07 -1.15 2.18
C ASP A 191 1.34 -0.45 0.82
N THR A 192 0.67 -0.86 -0.26
CA THR A 192 0.81 -0.25 -1.59
C THR A 192 -0.40 0.63 -1.92
N PRO A 193 -0.21 1.89 -2.37
CA PRO A 193 -1.30 2.72 -2.88
C PRO A 193 -2.09 2.03 -4.00
N TRP A 194 -3.42 2.08 -3.92
CA TRP A 194 -4.30 1.38 -4.86
C TRP A 194 -3.99 1.63 -6.35
N PRO A 195 -3.72 2.88 -6.81
CA PRO A 195 -3.36 3.11 -8.21
C PRO A 195 -2.09 2.38 -8.64
N ALA A 196 -1.08 2.29 -7.78
CA ALA A 196 0.15 1.56 -8.07
C ALA A 196 -0.06 0.04 -8.09
N LEU A 197 -0.89 -0.47 -7.17
CA LEU A 197 -1.21 -1.89 -7.08
C LEU A 197 -1.85 -2.44 -8.37
N GLN A 198 -2.62 -1.61 -9.10
CA GLN A 198 -3.17 -1.96 -10.42
C GLN A 198 -2.09 -2.36 -11.45
N HIS A 199 -0.87 -1.84 -11.30
CA HIS A 199 0.22 -2.08 -12.23
C HIS A 199 1.10 -3.28 -11.86
N PHE A 200 0.93 -3.86 -10.67
CA PHE A 200 1.76 -4.98 -10.22
C PHE A 200 1.74 -6.19 -11.17
N PRO A 201 0.60 -6.63 -11.73
CA PRO A 201 0.61 -7.70 -12.72
C PRO A 201 1.55 -7.42 -13.89
N ARG A 202 1.57 -6.18 -14.38
CA ARG A 202 2.43 -5.75 -15.48
C ARG A 202 3.90 -5.70 -15.07
N TYR A 203 4.23 -5.18 -13.89
CA TYR A 203 5.61 -5.14 -13.39
C TYR A 203 6.18 -6.55 -13.18
N LEU A 204 5.39 -7.45 -12.60
CA LEU A 204 5.78 -8.84 -12.37
C LEU A 204 5.92 -9.62 -13.69
N LYS A 205 5.03 -9.36 -14.66
CA LYS A 205 5.16 -9.91 -16.01
C LYS A 205 6.44 -9.44 -16.69
N ALA A 206 6.85 -8.19 -16.50
CA ALA A 206 8.08 -7.64 -17.05
C ALA A 206 9.33 -8.37 -16.52
N ILE A 207 9.34 -8.79 -15.24
CA ILE A 207 10.42 -9.63 -14.68
C ILE A 207 10.52 -10.94 -15.47
N THR A 208 9.40 -11.60 -15.74
CA THR A 208 9.39 -12.87 -16.49
C THR A 208 9.92 -12.66 -17.91
N LEU A 209 9.39 -11.66 -18.64
CA LEU A 209 9.81 -11.36 -20.01
C LEU A 209 11.27 -10.95 -20.13
N ARG A 210 11.80 -10.24 -19.13
CA ARG A 210 13.23 -9.93 -19.04
C ARG A 210 14.06 -11.22 -19.05
N LEU A 211 13.73 -12.15 -18.17
CA LEU A 211 14.48 -13.40 -18.00
C LEU A 211 14.27 -14.37 -19.18
N ASP A 212 13.17 -14.25 -19.92
CA ASP A 212 12.99 -14.95 -21.20
C ASP A 212 13.99 -14.44 -22.25
N LYS A 213 14.08 -13.10 -22.40
CA LYS A 213 14.97 -12.45 -23.37
C LYS A 213 16.45 -12.53 -23.01
N LEU A 214 16.76 -12.63 -21.71
CA LEU A 214 18.12 -12.72 -21.18
C LEU A 214 18.94 -13.84 -21.84
N ARG A 215 18.31 -14.99 -22.14
CA ARG A 215 19.02 -16.14 -22.74
C ARG A 215 19.53 -15.84 -24.14
N ALA A 216 18.82 -15.01 -24.90
CA ALA A 216 19.18 -14.69 -26.27
C ALA A 216 20.27 -13.60 -26.34
N ASP A 217 20.26 -12.65 -25.40
CA ASP A 217 21.20 -11.52 -25.41
C ASP A 217 21.55 -11.06 -23.98
N PRO A 218 22.46 -11.78 -23.29
CA PRO A 218 22.89 -11.43 -21.93
C PRO A 218 23.61 -10.07 -21.84
N ALA A 219 24.35 -9.69 -22.89
CA ALA A 219 25.10 -8.43 -22.92
C ALA A 219 24.15 -7.23 -22.93
N ARG A 220 23.04 -7.30 -23.67
CA ARG A 220 22.01 -6.26 -23.68
C ARG A 220 21.25 -6.14 -22.36
N ASP A 221 20.99 -7.26 -21.67
CA ASP A 221 20.41 -7.21 -20.32
C ASP A 221 21.35 -6.49 -19.36
N ALA A 222 22.65 -6.85 -19.38
CA ALA A 222 23.66 -6.23 -18.53
C ALA A 222 23.79 -4.72 -18.79
N ALA A 223 23.80 -4.30 -20.06
CA ALA A 223 23.83 -2.87 -20.43
C ALA A 223 22.60 -2.11 -19.89
N ARG A 224 21.39 -2.65 -20.06
CA ARG A 224 20.15 -2.06 -19.53
C ARG A 224 20.13 -2.02 -18.00
N LEU A 225 20.66 -3.05 -17.36
CA LEU A 225 20.77 -3.09 -15.90
C LEU A 225 21.75 -2.03 -15.39
N ALA A 226 22.81 -1.72 -16.14
CA ALA A 226 23.74 -0.64 -15.82
C ALA A 226 23.06 0.75 -15.83
N ASP A 227 22.03 0.94 -16.66
CA ASP A 227 21.22 2.17 -16.65
C ASP A 227 20.27 2.27 -15.44
N VAL A 228 19.76 1.13 -14.96
CA VAL A 228 18.79 1.08 -13.83
C VAL A 228 19.48 1.22 -12.48
N LYS A 229 20.63 0.56 -12.27
CA LYS A 229 21.30 0.47 -10.97
C LYS A 229 21.57 1.85 -10.32
N PRO A 230 22.13 2.86 -11.00
CA PRO A 230 22.37 4.17 -10.39
C PRO A 230 21.08 4.87 -9.94
N GLN A 231 20.00 4.67 -10.70
CA GLN A 231 18.68 5.26 -10.44
C GLN A 231 18.02 4.67 -9.19
N GLU A 232 18.15 3.36 -9.00
CA GLU A 232 17.68 2.70 -7.78
C GLU A 232 18.56 3.00 -6.57
N GLN A 233 19.89 2.97 -6.74
CA GLN A 233 20.82 3.19 -5.64
C GLN A 233 20.61 4.55 -4.99
N ARG A 234 20.46 5.61 -5.80
CA ARG A 234 20.19 6.95 -5.26
C ARG A 234 18.86 7.02 -4.50
N TYR A 235 17.81 6.38 -5.01
CA TYR A 235 16.51 6.33 -4.33
C TYR A 235 16.60 5.62 -2.98
N TRP A 236 17.16 4.41 -2.94
CA TRP A 236 17.25 3.64 -1.69
C TRP A 236 18.20 4.27 -0.68
N ARG A 237 19.22 4.99 -1.14
CA ARG A 237 20.07 5.81 -0.27
C ARG A 237 19.28 6.94 0.39
N LEU A 238 18.45 7.67 -0.36
CA LEU A 238 17.60 8.73 0.21
C LEU A 238 16.58 8.17 1.20
N VAL A 239 15.97 7.00 0.90
CA VAL A 239 15.08 6.31 1.85
C VAL A 239 15.82 6.00 3.15
N ALA A 240 17.06 5.50 3.08
CA ALA A 240 17.87 5.22 4.26
C ALA A 240 18.24 6.49 5.05
N GLU A 241 18.64 7.56 4.36
CA GLU A 241 18.95 8.87 4.95
C GLU A 241 17.74 9.47 5.68
N ARG A 242 16.54 9.26 5.15
CA ARG A 242 15.26 9.66 5.76
C ARG A 242 14.69 8.64 6.74
N LYS A 243 15.48 7.64 7.17
CA LYS A 243 15.06 6.59 8.12
C LYS A 243 13.75 5.88 7.71
N GLY A 244 13.55 5.71 6.40
CA GLY A 244 12.37 5.07 5.83
C GLY A 244 11.17 5.99 5.59
N GLN A 245 11.25 7.29 5.91
CA GLN A 245 10.19 8.24 5.56
C GLN A 245 10.19 8.54 4.06
N VAL A 246 9.00 8.48 3.45
CA VAL A 246 8.79 8.63 2.00
C VAL A 246 7.60 9.56 1.78
N ASP A 247 7.87 10.71 1.17
CA ASP A 247 6.83 11.67 0.75
C ASP A 247 6.23 11.31 -0.62
N ASP A 248 5.20 12.04 -1.05
CA ASP A 248 4.51 11.78 -2.31
C ASP A 248 5.42 11.88 -3.54
N ARG A 249 6.40 12.79 -3.53
CA ARG A 249 7.34 12.94 -4.65
C ARG A 249 8.30 11.75 -4.70
N MET A 250 8.77 11.26 -3.55
CA MET A 250 9.56 10.04 -3.48
C MET A 250 8.76 8.83 -3.96
N GLN A 251 7.46 8.74 -3.62
CA GLN A 251 6.59 7.70 -4.14
C GLN A 251 6.44 7.80 -5.67
N GLU A 252 6.28 8.99 -6.23
CA GLU A 252 6.24 9.18 -7.69
C GLU A 252 7.52 8.64 -8.35
N PHE A 253 8.69 9.01 -7.81
CA PHE A 253 9.97 8.53 -8.31
C PHE A 253 10.10 7.00 -8.19
N ARG A 254 9.65 6.42 -7.06
CA ARG A 254 9.63 4.98 -6.83
C ARG A 254 8.89 4.23 -7.93
N TRP A 255 7.75 4.76 -8.40
CA TRP A 255 6.97 4.12 -9.46
C TRP A 255 7.60 4.34 -10.85
N LEU A 256 8.21 5.51 -11.09
CA LEU A 256 8.99 5.74 -12.31
C LEU A 256 10.16 4.76 -12.48
N LEU A 257 10.74 4.25 -11.39
CA LEU A 257 11.76 3.18 -11.47
C LEU A 257 11.18 1.89 -12.07
N GLU A 258 9.97 1.49 -11.70
CA GLU A 258 9.32 0.31 -12.29
C GLU A 258 8.94 0.54 -13.75
N GLU A 259 8.49 1.76 -14.09
CA GLU A 259 8.23 2.12 -15.47
C GLU A 259 9.50 2.09 -16.32
N LEU A 260 10.63 2.58 -15.79
CA LEU A 260 11.93 2.49 -16.46
C LEU A 260 12.27 1.02 -16.73
N ARG A 261 12.12 0.14 -15.74
CA ARG A 261 12.35 -1.31 -15.90
C ARG A 261 11.46 -1.91 -16.98
N VAL A 262 10.17 -1.59 -17.01
CA VAL A 262 9.26 -2.05 -18.10
C VAL A 262 9.75 -1.54 -19.47
N SER A 263 10.09 -0.26 -19.58
CA SER A 263 10.54 0.35 -20.84
C SER A 263 11.85 -0.25 -21.38
N LEU A 264 12.72 -0.74 -20.51
CA LEU A 264 13.99 -1.34 -20.90
C LEU A 264 13.82 -2.83 -21.21
N PHE A 265 13.14 -3.59 -20.36
CA PHE A 265 13.15 -5.05 -20.44
C PHE A 265 11.92 -5.65 -21.13
N ALA A 266 10.77 -4.95 -21.13
CA ALA A 266 9.49 -5.47 -21.56
C ALA A 266 8.64 -4.44 -22.33
N GLN A 267 9.25 -3.84 -23.36
CA GLN A 267 8.65 -2.77 -24.18
C GLN A 267 7.24 -3.09 -24.71
N GLU A 268 6.97 -4.36 -25.03
CA GLU A 268 5.67 -4.84 -25.48
C GLU A 268 4.52 -4.61 -24.48
N LEU A 269 4.83 -4.52 -23.18
CA LEU A 269 3.83 -4.25 -22.14
C LEU A 269 3.41 -2.78 -22.07
N ARG A 270 4.15 -1.89 -22.75
CA ARG A 270 3.98 -0.44 -22.74
C ARG A 270 4.07 0.18 -21.33
N THR A 271 4.24 1.49 -21.30
CA THR A 271 4.21 2.30 -20.07
C THR A 271 3.06 3.30 -20.17
N PRO A 272 2.39 3.65 -19.06
CA PRO A 272 1.30 4.62 -19.05
C PRO A 272 1.79 6.04 -19.36
N GLN A 273 3.09 6.28 -19.23
CA GLN A 273 3.74 7.54 -19.56
C GLN A 273 5.14 7.31 -20.15
N PRO A 274 5.67 8.25 -20.97
CA PRO A 274 7.05 8.17 -21.45
C PRO A 274 8.05 8.16 -20.28
N VAL A 275 9.04 7.28 -20.30
CA VAL A 275 10.03 7.16 -19.23
C VAL A 275 11.41 6.89 -19.81
N SER A 276 12.43 7.47 -19.18
CA SER A 276 13.84 7.32 -19.53
C SER A 276 14.71 7.74 -18.35
N THR A 277 15.98 7.35 -18.34
CA THR A 277 16.96 7.81 -17.33
C THR A 277 17.01 9.34 -17.24
N LYS A 278 17.04 10.04 -18.37
CA LYS A 278 16.97 11.51 -18.44
C LYS A 278 15.72 12.09 -17.78
N ARG A 279 14.56 11.44 -17.92
CA ARG A 279 13.32 11.86 -17.24
C ARG A 279 13.45 11.66 -15.73
N LEU A 280 13.96 10.51 -15.29
CA LEU A 280 14.20 10.28 -13.86
C LEU A 280 15.19 11.30 -13.30
N ASP A 281 16.27 11.66 -14.01
CA ASP A 281 17.22 12.67 -13.56
C ASP A 281 16.56 14.05 -13.33
N LYS A 282 15.61 14.43 -14.19
CA LYS A 282 14.84 15.67 -14.01
C LYS A 282 13.97 15.60 -12.74
N VAL A 283 13.25 14.50 -12.53
CA VAL A 283 12.41 14.31 -11.33
C VAL A 283 13.27 14.25 -10.07
N TRP A 284 14.44 13.60 -10.14
CA TRP A 284 15.40 13.53 -9.03
C TRP A 284 15.94 14.91 -8.64
N ALA A 285 16.22 15.79 -9.61
CA ALA A 285 16.64 17.16 -9.33
C ALA A 285 15.56 17.94 -8.56
N GLN A 286 14.28 17.67 -8.80
CA GLN A 286 13.15 18.30 -8.10
C GLN A 286 12.89 17.72 -6.70
N LEU A 287 13.40 16.52 -6.41
CA LEU A 287 13.36 15.92 -5.06
C LEU A 287 14.39 16.53 -4.10
N ASN A 288 15.51 17.00 -4.65
CA ASN A 288 16.61 17.58 -3.88
C ASN A 288 16.59 19.11 -3.83
N ALA A 289 15.61 19.74 -4.49
CA ALA A 289 15.40 21.18 -4.49
C ALA A 289 14.38 21.55 -3.41
#